data_AF-A0A3C1WF95-F1
#
_entry.id   AF-A0A3C1WF95-F1
#
_cell.length_a   1.000
_cell.length_b   1.000
_cell.length_c   1.000
_cell.angle_alpha   90.00
_cell.angle_beta   90.00
_cell.angle_gamma   90.00
#
_symmetry.space_group_name_H-M   'P 1'
#
loop_
_entity.id
_entity.type
_entity.pdbx_description
1 polymer ?
#
loop_
_entity_poly.entity_id
_entity_poly.type
_entity_poly.pdbx_seq_one_letter_code
_entity_poly.pdbx_strand_id
1 'polypeptide(L)'
;MSFKVIKSSFLSTVQDYGRLNHGEHGMSQSGVMDEHAYAWANHLLNNHFNDAVIEITFGGLQLEAQTDTFIAVTGADLDFKINEETAQMWHSLQIHKGDVLRWG
;
A
#
# COMPACT_ATOMS: atom_id res chain seq x y z
N MET A 1 -11.96 -7.86 -1.27
CA MET A 1 -10.65 -8.26 -1.81
C MET A 1 -9.76 -8.69 -0.65
N SER A 2 -8.85 -9.62 -0.84
CA SER A 2 -7.90 -10.02 0.20
C SER A 2 -6.53 -10.36 -0.38
N PHE A 3 -5.51 -10.20 0.45
CA PHE A 3 -4.14 -10.60 0.18
C PHE A 3 -3.71 -11.59 1.25
N LYS A 4 -2.95 -12.61 0.86
CA LYS A 4 -2.25 -13.47 1.80
C LYS A 4 -0.82 -12.95 1.97
N VAL A 5 -0.43 -12.71 3.21
CA VAL A 5 0.95 -12.31 3.53
C VAL A 5 1.84 -13.55 3.43
N ILE A 6 2.72 -13.60 2.42
CA ILE A 6 3.71 -14.67 2.27
C ILE A 6 4.91 -14.39 3.18
N LYS A 7 5.37 -13.14 3.20
CA LYS A 7 6.51 -12.67 3.99
C LYS A 7 6.27 -11.23 4.44
N SER A 8 6.47 -10.94 5.73
CA SER A 8 6.42 -9.58 6.27
C SER A 8 7.70 -8.79 5.94
N SER A 9 7.58 -7.46 5.81
CA SER A 9 8.73 -6.54 5.76
C SER A 9 9.29 -6.24 7.16
N PHE A 10 10.28 -5.34 7.23
CA PHE A 10 10.74 -4.73 8.48
C PHE A 10 9.59 -4.10 9.28
N LEU A 11 8.80 -3.27 8.60
CA LEU A 11 7.56 -2.70 9.12
C LEU A 11 6.56 -2.55 7.96
N SER A 12 5.38 -3.14 8.14
CA SER A 12 4.21 -2.93 7.27
C SER A 12 3.03 -2.66 8.15
N THR A 13 2.30 -1.57 7.89
CA THR A 13 1.15 -1.18 8.69
C THR A 13 -0.02 -0.81 7.78
N VAL A 14 -1.24 -1.02 8.27
CA VAL A 14 -2.42 -0.43 7.64
C VAL A 14 -2.52 1.00 8.13
N GLN A 15 -2.56 1.95 7.20
CA GLN A 15 -2.64 3.37 7.50
C GLN A 15 -3.80 4.01 6.72
N ASP A 16 -4.40 5.02 7.31
CA ASP A 16 -5.36 5.93 6.67
C ASP A 16 -4.81 7.36 6.76
N TYR A 17 -5.65 8.38 6.56
CA TYR A 17 -5.22 9.78 6.72
C TYR A 17 -4.97 10.17 8.19
N GLY A 18 -5.36 9.33 9.15
CA GLY A 18 -5.13 9.55 10.57
C GLY A 18 -6.36 9.98 11.37
N ARG A 19 -6.13 10.25 12.64
CA ARG A 19 -7.12 10.55 13.69
C ARG A 19 -6.94 11.99 14.17
N LEU A 20 -7.49 12.91 13.38
CA LEU A 20 -7.40 14.35 13.64
C LEU A 20 -8.28 14.77 14.82
N ASN A 21 -7.95 15.91 15.44
CA ASN A 21 -8.76 16.58 16.48
C ASN A 21 -8.92 15.85 17.83
N HIS A 22 -8.04 14.92 18.16
CA HIS A 22 -8.06 14.21 19.45
C HIS A 22 -6.82 14.50 20.33
N GLY A 23 -6.04 15.53 19.98
CA GLY A 23 -4.80 15.87 20.69
C GLY A 23 -5.02 16.29 22.14
N GLU A 24 -6.17 16.89 22.45
CA GLU A 24 -6.59 17.23 23.81
C GLU A 24 -6.74 16.02 24.74
N HIS A 25 -6.92 14.83 24.18
CA HIS A 25 -6.97 13.56 24.91
C HIS A 25 -5.62 12.82 24.91
N GLY A 26 -4.55 13.44 24.41
CA GLY A 26 -3.22 12.82 24.34
C GLY A 26 -3.07 11.76 23.24
N MET A 27 -3.98 11.72 22.27
CA MET A 27 -3.89 10.81 21.12
C MET A 27 -3.09 11.44 19.98
N SER A 28 -2.15 10.68 19.42
CA SER A 28 -1.42 11.09 18.23
C SER A 28 -2.31 11.02 16.98
N GLN A 29 -2.02 11.86 15.99
CA GLN A 29 -2.75 11.85 14.72
C GLN A 29 -2.51 10.56 13.93
N SER A 30 -1.32 9.95 14.03
CA SER A 30 -0.95 8.77 13.23
C SER A 30 -1.19 9.02 11.74
N GLY A 31 -1.68 8.03 11.00
CA GLY A 31 -1.83 8.08 9.56
C GLY A 31 -0.54 7.74 8.82
N VAL A 32 -0.62 7.83 7.50
CA VAL A 32 0.51 7.68 6.59
C VAL A 32 1.62 8.70 6.86
N MET A 33 2.87 8.29 6.66
CA MET A 33 4.04 9.17 6.77
C MET A 33 4.20 10.09 5.55
N ASP A 34 3.81 9.62 4.36
CA ASP A 34 3.85 10.38 3.10
C ASP A 34 2.42 10.57 2.55
N GLU A 35 1.81 11.70 2.90
CA GLU A 35 0.46 12.06 2.48
C GLU A 35 0.33 12.22 0.96
N HIS A 36 1.41 12.62 0.26
CA HIS A 36 1.38 12.82 -1.18
C HIS A 36 1.30 11.48 -1.92
N ALA A 37 2.15 10.52 -1.54
CA ALA A 37 2.11 9.18 -2.12
C ALA A 37 0.77 8.46 -1.83
N TYR A 38 0.25 8.63 -0.61
CA TYR A 38 -1.06 8.14 -0.19
C TYR A 38 -2.21 8.69 -1.05
N ALA A 39 -2.27 10.02 -1.19
CA ALA A 39 -3.31 10.69 -1.97
C ALA A 39 -3.33 10.18 -3.42
N TRP A 40 -2.14 10.02 -4.03
CA TRP A 40 -2.04 9.46 -5.39
C TRP A 40 -2.44 8.00 -5.47
N ALA A 41 -2.06 7.15 -4.50
CA ALA A 41 -2.44 5.74 -4.52
C ALA A 41 -3.96 5.57 -4.53
N ASN A 42 -4.66 6.31 -3.68
CA ASN A 42 -6.13 6.30 -3.65
C ASN A 42 -6.74 6.95 -4.90
N HIS A 43 -6.17 8.06 -5.38
CA HIS A 43 -6.67 8.75 -6.57
C HIS A 43 -6.58 7.88 -7.84
N LEU A 44 -5.45 7.19 -8.05
CA LEU A 44 -5.24 6.29 -9.19
C LEU A 44 -6.26 5.15 -9.24
N LEU A 45 -6.74 4.70 -8.09
CA LEU A 45 -7.77 3.66 -7.97
C LEU A 45 -9.20 4.22 -7.93
N ASN A 46 -9.36 5.55 -7.98
CA ASN A 46 -10.65 6.23 -7.78
C ASN A 46 -11.33 5.84 -6.44
N ASN A 47 -10.50 5.59 -5.42
CA ASN A 47 -10.95 5.33 -4.05
C ASN A 47 -11.37 6.62 -3.35
N HIS A 48 -12.06 6.48 -2.22
CA HIS A 48 -12.27 7.62 -1.33
C HIS A 48 -10.92 8.08 -0.76
N PHE A 49 -10.73 9.38 -0.57
CA PHE A 49 -9.44 9.94 -0.11
C PHE A 49 -8.96 9.30 1.19
N ASN A 50 -9.87 8.98 2.11
CA ASN A 50 -9.57 8.37 3.41
C ASN A 50 -9.60 6.83 3.41
N ASP A 51 -9.61 6.17 2.25
CA ASP A 51 -9.50 4.70 2.21
C ASP A 51 -8.10 4.27 2.68
N ALA A 52 -8.06 3.17 3.43
CA ALA A 52 -6.83 2.68 4.04
C ALA A 52 -5.89 2.05 3.00
N VAL A 53 -4.59 2.24 3.21
CA VAL A 53 -3.50 1.67 2.41
C VAL A 53 -2.59 0.80 3.28
N ILE A 54 -1.70 0.04 2.65
CA ILE A 54 -0.58 -0.62 3.32
C ILE A 54 0.64 0.28 3.17
N GLU A 55 1.15 0.81 4.27
CA GLU A 55 2.43 1.51 4.32
C GLU A 55 3.56 0.51 4.56
N ILE A 56 4.59 0.55 3.71
CA ILE A 56 5.72 -0.38 3.73
C ILE A 56 7.01 0.41 3.98
N THR A 57 7.73 0.08 5.05
CA THR A 57 9.04 0.66 5.36
C THR A 57 10.16 -0.30 4.92
N PHE A 58 11.12 0.21 4.14
CA PHE A 58 12.33 -0.49 3.66
C PHE A 58 12.13 -1.74 2.80
N GLY A 59 10.90 -2.08 2.39
CA GLY A 59 10.63 -3.24 1.54
C GLY A 59 10.79 -4.59 2.25
N GLY A 60 10.90 -5.66 1.48
CA GLY A 60 10.91 -7.06 1.90
C GLY A 60 9.53 -7.71 2.05
N LEU A 61 8.44 -6.98 1.75
CA LEU A 61 7.07 -7.50 1.81
C LEU A 61 6.79 -8.39 0.60
N GLN A 62 6.09 -9.51 0.83
CA GLN A 62 5.53 -10.33 -0.24
C GLN A 62 4.06 -10.66 0.03
N LEU A 63 3.20 -10.38 -0.96
CA LEU A 63 1.77 -10.61 -0.89
C LEU A 63 1.31 -11.47 -2.07
N GLU A 64 0.36 -12.36 -1.83
CA GLU A 64 -0.35 -13.11 -2.88
C GLU A 64 -1.78 -12.58 -3.01
N ALA A 65 -2.16 -12.15 -4.20
CA ALA A 65 -3.52 -11.70 -4.48
C ALA A 65 -4.51 -12.88 -4.44
N GLN A 66 -5.59 -12.76 -3.66
CA GLN A 66 -6.59 -13.83 -3.55
C GLN A 66 -7.80 -13.65 -4.48
N THR A 67 -7.85 -12.54 -5.21
CA THR A 67 -8.88 -12.18 -6.18
C THR A 67 -8.28 -11.31 -7.27
N ASP A 68 -8.91 -11.30 -8.45
CA ASP A 68 -8.61 -10.33 -9.50
C ASP A 68 -9.00 -8.93 -9.00
N THR A 69 -8.12 -7.95 -9.20
CA THR A 69 -8.35 -6.56 -8.78
C THR A 69 -7.37 -5.58 -9.45
N PHE A 70 -7.49 -4.29 -9.12
CA PHE A 70 -6.49 -3.27 -9.41
C PHE A 70 -5.75 -2.86 -8.14
N ILE A 71 -4.47 -2.54 -8.29
CA ILE A 71 -3.63 -1.93 -7.25
C ILE A 71 -2.91 -0.70 -7.80
N ALA A 72 -2.46 0.18 -6.90
CA ALA A 72 -1.52 1.24 -7.22
C ALA A 72 -0.41 1.22 -6.17
N VAL A 73 0.82 1.37 -6.62
CA VAL A 73 2.02 1.40 -5.76
C VAL A 73 2.71 2.74 -5.98
N THR A 74 2.89 3.51 -4.91
CA THR A 74 3.46 4.86 -4.91
C THR A 74 4.55 4.99 -3.85
N GLY A 75 5.22 6.15 -3.78
CA GLY A 75 6.30 6.40 -2.82
C GLY A 75 7.66 5.91 -3.33
N ALA A 76 8.46 5.34 -2.42
CA ALA A 76 9.81 4.88 -2.73
C ALA A 76 9.81 3.69 -3.72
N ASP A 77 10.71 3.73 -4.70
CA ASP A 77 10.97 2.59 -5.58
C ASP A 77 11.83 1.56 -4.84
N LEU A 78 11.21 0.42 -4.53
CA LEU A 78 11.79 -0.69 -3.78
C LEU A 78 11.89 -1.94 -4.67
N ASP A 79 12.19 -1.79 -5.97
CA ASP A 79 12.25 -2.88 -6.95
C ASP A 79 10.92 -3.67 -6.98
N PHE A 80 9.82 -2.94 -7.15
CA PHE A 80 8.48 -3.52 -7.14
C PHE A 80 8.27 -4.48 -8.32
N LYS A 81 7.82 -5.70 -8.00
CA LYS A 81 7.63 -6.79 -8.98
C LYS A 81 6.28 -7.46 -8.82
N ILE A 82 5.74 -7.91 -9.96
CA ILE A 82 4.61 -8.83 -10.06
C ILE A 82 5.14 -10.09 -10.73
N ASN A 83 5.05 -11.25 -10.07
CA ASN A 83 5.51 -12.53 -10.61
C ASN A 83 6.96 -12.50 -11.16
N GLU A 84 7.89 -11.86 -10.43
CA GLU A 84 9.31 -11.62 -10.80
C GLU A 84 9.56 -10.53 -11.86
N GLU A 85 8.52 -10.03 -12.53
CA GLU A 85 8.65 -8.97 -13.53
C GLU A 85 8.53 -7.60 -12.87
N THR A 86 9.46 -6.69 -13.18
CA THR A 86 9.41 -5.30 -12.70
C THR A 86 8.14 -4.63 -13.20
N ALA A 87 7.38 -4.05 -12.27
CA ALA A 87 6.11 -3.39 -12.56
C ALA A 87 6.22 -1.88 -12.36
N GLN A 88 5.51 -1.13 -13.21
CA GLN A 88 5.55 0.32 -13.18
C GLN A 88 4.78 0.87 -11.97
N MET A 89 5.45 1.68 -11.15
CA MET A 89 4.80 2.41 -10.05
C MET A 89 4.03 3.64 -10.56
N TRP A 90 3.22 4.25 -9.69
CA TRP A 90 2.41 5.44 -9.97
C TRP A 90 1.37 5.26 -11.10
N HIS A 91 0.90 4.03 -11.28
CA HIS A 91 -0.14 3.65 -12.24
C HIS A 91 -1.13 2.67 -11.58
N SER A 92 -2.33 2.59 -12.14
CA SER A 92 -3.31 1.56 -11.79
C SER A 92 -2.94 0.28 -12.54
N LEU A 93 -2.57 -0.76 -11.79
CA LEU A 93 -2.13 -2.04 -12.32
C LEU A 93 -3.22 -3.08 -12.09
N GLN A 94 -3.60 -3.79 -13.14
CA GLN A 94 -4.46 -4.96 -13.00
C GLN A 94 -3.61 -6.14 -12.50
N ILE A 95 -4.11 -6.84 -11.48
CA ILE A 95 -3.54 -8.08 -10.96
C ILE A 95 -4.61 -9.15 -10.90
N HIS A 96 -4.16 -10.40 -11.02
CA HIS A 96 -5.02 -11.57 -11.01
C HIS A 96 -4.84 -12.36 -9.73
N LYS A 97 -5.84 -13.15 -9.38
CA LYS A 97 -5.74 -14.12 -8.31
C LYS A 97 -4.53 -15.04 -8.54
N GLY A 98 -3.69 -15.15 -7.52
CA GLY A 98 -2.46 -15.95 -7.55
C GLY A 98 -1.21 -15.13 -7.88
N ASP A 99 -1.34 -13.88 -8.34
CA ASP A 99 -0.18 -13.01 -8.57
C ASP A 99 0.55 -12.72 -7.26
N VAL A 100 1.88 -12.80 -7.31
CA VAL A 100 2.77 -12.51 -6.19
C VAL A 100 3.41 -11.15 -6.36
N LEU A 101 3.09 -10.25 -5.44
CA LEU A 101 3.61 -8.89 -5.34
C LEU A 101 4.84 -8.89 -4.42
N ARG A 102 5.93 -8.26 -4.86
CA ARG A 102 7.17 -8.17 -4.08
C ARG A 102 7.76 -6.77 -4.12
N TRP A 103 8.29 -6.34 -2.99
CA TRP A 103 9.10 -5.14 -2.85
C TRP A 103 10.44 -5.60 -2.29
N GLY A 104 11.52 -5.60 -3.08
CA GLY A 104 12.87 -5.99 -2.65
C GLY A 104 13.11 -7.49 -2.45
#